data_AF-A0A973JBL1-F1
#
_entry.id   AF-A0A973JBL1-F1
#
_cell.length_a   1.000
_cell.length_b   1.000
_cell.length_c   1.000
_cell.angle_alpha   90.00
_cell.angle_beta   90.00
_cell.angle_gamma   90.00
#
_symmetry.space_group_name_H-M   'P 1'
#
loop_
_entity.id
_entity.type
_entity.pdbx_description
1 polymer ?
#
loop_
_entity_poly.entity_id
_entity_poly.type
_entity_poly.pdbx_seq_one_letter_code
_entity_poly.pdbx_strand_id
1 'polypeptide(L)'
;QQFLGLLMGEHSKCSIGARFNTGTVVGTSSNIFGNGMPAKYVPSFSWGDGHTGNGEYEVGKAVETARRVMARRKVEMSVAYEAMFRAVAGVGSNG
;
A
#
# COMPACT_ATOMS: atom_id res chain seq x y z
N GLN A 1 25.14 13.35 6.43
CA GLN A 1 24.63 11.96 6.36
C GLN A 1 23.11 12.03 6.42
N GLN A 2 22.38 11.36 5.52
CA GLN A 2 20.92 11.30 5.56
C GLN A 2 20.50 9.97 6.21
N PHE A 3 19.67 10.04 7.25
CA PHE A 3 19.06 8.89 7.91
C PHE A 3 17.60 8.79 7.46
N LEU A 4 17.15 7.60 7.03
CA LEU A 4 15.79 7.37 6.54
C LEU A 4 14.97 6.61 7.58
N GLY A 5 13.90 7.22 8.08
CA GLY A 5 12.98 6.61 9.05
C GLY A 5 12.11 5.54 8.41
N LEU A 6 10.99 5.94 7.81
CA LEU A 6 10.01 5.07 7.17
C LEU A 6 9.57 5.72 5.87
N LEU A 7 9.51 4.95 4.79
CA LEU A 7 8.80 5.32 3.57
C LEU A 7 7.52 4.51 3.50
N MET A 8 6.38 5.18 3.45
CA MET A 8 5.07 4.54 3.36
C MET A 8 4.34 5.01 2.12
N GLY A 9 4.03 4.07 1.23
CA GLY A 9 3.33 4.31 -0.02
C GLY A 9 1.91 4.85 0.22
N GLU A 10 1.37 5.47 -0.83
CA GLU A 10 0.01 6.01 -0.80
C GLU A 10 -1.04 4.94 -0.54
N HIS A 11 -2.14 5.32 0.09
CA HIS A 11 -3.25 4.44 0.44
C HIS A 11 -2.91 3.21 1.32
N SER A 12 -1.67 3.10 1.79
CA SER A 12 -1.24 2.10 2.75
C SER A 12 -1.77 2.42 4.14
N LYS A 13 -2.01 1.38 4.92
CA LYS A 13 -2.62 1.44 6.25
C LYS A 13 -1.85 0.52 7.18
N CYS A 14 -1.91 0.83 8.47
CA CYS A 14 -1.36 -0.03 9.50
C CYS A 14 -2.32 -0.14 10.69
N SER A 15 -2.21 -1.22 11.45
CA SER A 15 -2.92 -1.38 12.71
C SER A 15 -2.42 -0.39 13.76
N ILE A 16 -3.29 -0.04 14.70
CA ILE A 16 -2.91 0.78 15.85
C ILE A 16 -1.79 0.06 16.62
N GLY A 17 -0.72 0.78 16.93
CA GLY A 17 0.45 0.21 17.61
C GLY A 17 1.39 -0.59 16.73
N ALA A 18 1.21 -0.59 15.40
CA ALA A 18 2.18 -1.17 14.48
C ALA A 18 3.56 -0.51 14.65
N ARG A 19 4.61 -1.33 14.64
CA ARG A 19 6.01 -0.90 14.80
C ARG A 19 6.74 -1.10 13.48
N PHE A 20 7.52 -0.11 13.07
CA PHE A 20 8.33 -0.18 11.84
C PHE A 20 9.80 0.02 12.19
N ASN A 21 10.68 -0.76 11.56
CA ASN A 21 12.11 -0.56 11.66
C ASN A 21 12.56 0.68 10.87
N THR A 22 13.66 1.31 11.27
CA THR A 22 14.31 2.36 10.48
C THR A 22 14.73 1.81 9.11
N GLY A 23 14.50 2.59 8.06
CA GLY A 23 14.73 2.22 6.67
C GLY A 23 13.67 1.27 6.09
N THR A 24 12.53 1.07 6.77
CA THR A 24 11.44 0.27 6.20
C THR A 24 10.80 1.01 5.03
N VAL A 25 10.53 0.28 3.95
CA VAL A 25 9.84 0.77 2.76
C VAL A 25 8.58 -0.06 2.56
N VAL A 26 7.43 0.59 2.67
CA VAL A 26 6.10 0.00 2.45
C VAL A 26 5.58 0.49 1.10
N GLY A 27 5.20 -0.45 0.23
CA GLY A 27 4.61 -0.16 -1.07
C GLY A 27 3.23 0.47 -0.98
N THR A 28 2.63 0.73 -2.15
CA THR A 28 1.32 1.37 -2.28
C THR A 28 0.20 0.41 -1.93
N SER A 29 -0.83 0.91 -1.27
CA SER A 29 -2.04 0.16 -0.89
C SER A 29 -1.78 -1.10 -0.08
N SER A 30 -0.73 -1.12 0.74
CA SER A 30 -0.48 -2.24 1.65
C SER A 30 -1.23 -2.07 2.95
N ASN A 31 -1.84 -3.13 3.47
CA ASN A 31 -2.53 -3.15 4.75
C ASN A 31 -1.76 -4.01 5.74
N ILE A 32 -1.09 -3.36 6.69
CA ILE A 32 -0.17 -4.00 7.63
C ILE A 32 -0.85 -4.17 8.99
N PHE A 33 -1.04 -5.41 9.44
CA PHE A 33 -1.66 -5.70 10.72
C PHE A 33 -1.04 -6.95 11.35
N GLY A 34 -0.94 -6.95 12.68
CA GLY A 34 -0.33 -8.02 13.46
C GLY A 34 0.56 -7.48 14.57
N ASN A 35 1.12 -8.37 15.37
CA ASN A 35 1.92 -8.00 16.54
C ASN A 35 3.44 -7.94 16.27
N GLY A 36 3.85 -8.28 15.05
CA GLY A 36 5.25 -8.33 14.62
C GLY A 36 5.81 -7.00 14.15
N MET A 37 7.04 -7.05 13.65
CA MET A 37 7.72 -5.93 13.01
C MET A 37 7.93 -6.33 11.55
N PRO A 38 7.35 -5.59 10.58
CA PRO A 38 7.31 -6.01 9.19
C PRO A 38 8.72 -6.11 8.59
N ALA A 39 8.83 -6.80 7.45
CA ALA A 39 10.08 -6.85 6.69
C ALA A 39 10.55 -5.44 6.29
N LYS A 40 11.85 -5.27 6.06
CA LYS A 40 12.43 -3.99 5.60
C LYS A 40 11.78 -3.49 4.30
N TYR A 41 11.33 -4.41 3.46
CA TYR A 41 10.60 -4.09 2.24
C TYR A 41 9.28 -4.84 2.25
N VAL A 42 8.18 -4.08 2.15
CA VAL A 42 6.83 -4.62 2.01
C VAL A 42 6.32 -4.28 0.61
N PRO A 43 6.05 -5.27 -0.26
CA PRO A 43 5.54 -5.02 -1.60
C PRO A 43 4.23 -4.23 -1.61
N SER A 44 3.95 -3.54 -2.71
CA SER A 44 2.63 -2.94 -2.94
C SER A 44 1.54 -3.99 -2.89
N PHE A 45 0.34 -3.61 -2.45
CA PHE A 45 -0.82 -4.51 -2.33
C PHE A 45 -0.57 -5.69 -1.38
N SER A 46 0.31 -5.55 -0.39
CA SER A 46 0.45 -6.57 0.66
C SER A 46 -0.71 -6.51 1.65
N TRP A 47 -1.23 -7.66 2.08
CA TRP A 47 -2.28 -7.78 3.09
C TRP A 47 -1.88 -8.77 4.17
N GLY A 48 -1.44 -8.28 5.34
CA GLY A 48 -0.97 -9.14 6.43
C GLY A 48 0.04 -8.46 7.34
N ASP A 49 0.95 -9.22 7.91
CA ASP A 49 1.90 -8.76 8.94
C ASP A 49 3.16 -8.06 8.38
N GLY A 50 3.26 -7.94 7.06
CA GLY A 50 4.41 -7.36 6.36
C GLY A 50 5.61 -8.29 6.16
N HIS A 51 5.51 -9.60 6.40
CA HIS A 51 6.51 -10.60 6.01
C HIS A 51 6.24 -11.27 4.65
N THR A 52 7.21 -12.01 4.13
CA THR A 52 7.07 -12.84 2.92
C THR A 52 5.98 -13.90 3.10
N GLY A 53 5.06 -14.01 2.13
CA GLY A 53 3.93 -14.95 2.20
C GLY A 53 2.61 -14.35 2.70
N ASN A 54 2.51 -13.02 2.84
CA ASN A 54 1.25 -12.33 3.08
C ASN A 54 0.25 -12.53 1.93
N GLY A 55 -1.03 -12.38 2.24
CA GLY A 55 -2.07 -12.34 1.22
C GLY A 55 -1.90 -11.15 0.29
N GLU A 56 -2.32 -11.31 -0.97
CA GLU A 56 -2.40 -10.20 -1.91
C GLU A 56 -3.70 -9.42 -1.70
N TYR A 57 -3.58 -8.10 -1.61
CA TYR A 57 -4.72 -7.21 -1.59
C TYR A 57 -5.29 -7.09 -2.99
N GLU A 58 -6.52 -7.58 -3.17
CA GLU A 58 -7.21 -7.54 -4.44
C GLU A 58 -7.28 -6.11 -5.01
N VAL A 59 -6.72 -5.92 -6.21
CA VAL A 59 -6.55 -4.59 -6.84
C VAL A 59 -7.88 -3.87 -7.02
N GLY A 60 -8.96 -4.58 -7.37
CA GLY A 60 -10.29 -3.99 -7.52
C GLY A 60 -10.79 -3.34 -6.22
N LYS A 61 -10.68 -4.05 -5.10
CA LYS A 61 -11.01 -3.53 -3.76
C LYS A 61 -10.07 -2.40 -3.33
N ALA A 62 -8.80 -2.48 -3.70
CA ALA A 62 -7.83 -1.42 -3.42
C ALA A 62 -8.19 -0.12 -4.14
N VAL A 63 -8.55 -0.19 -5.44
CA VAL A 63 -9.03 0.95 -6.24
C VAL A 63 -10.29 1.54 -5.64
N GLU A 64 -11.28 0.70 -5.30
CA GLU A 64 -12.52 1.17 -4.67
C GLU A 64 -12.24 1.90 -3.34
N THR A 65 -11.35 1.35 -2.52
CA THR A 65 -10.95 1.95 -1.26
C THR A 65 -10.23 3.28 -1.47
N ALA A 66 -9.31 3.35 -2.43
CA ALA A 66 -8.60 4.57 -2.80
C ALA A 66 -9.59 5.65 -3.27
N ARG A 67 -10.53 5.30 -4.15
CA ARG A 67 -11.59 6.21 -4.63
C ARG A 67 -12.44 6.76 -3.49
N ARG A 68 -12.86 5.90 -2.55
CA ARG A 68 -13.61 6.32 -1.34
C ARG A 68 -12.78 7.27 -0.47
N VAL A 69 -11.48 7.02 -0.29
CA VAL A 69 -10.59 7.88 0.51
C VAL A 69 -10.34 9.23 -0.16
N MET A 70 -10.15 9.26 -1.48
CA MET A 70 -9.99 10.50 -2.26
C MET A 70 -11.26 11.34 -2.21
N ALA A 71 -12.44 10.73 -2.34
CA ALA A 71 -13.73 11.42 -2.29
C ALA A 71 -13.96 12.14 -0.94
N ARG A 72 -13.48 11.59 0.18
CA ARG A 72 -13.53 12.27 1.50
C ARG A 72 -12.77 13.60 1.52
N ARG A 73 -11.77 13.74 0.65
CA ARG A 73 -10.98 14.97 0.45
C ARG A 73 -11.51 15.82 -0.71
N LYS A 74 -12.69 15.49 -1.26
CA LYS A 74 -13.29 16.13 -2.43
C LYS A 74 -12.41 16.03 -3.68
N VAL A 75 -11.64 14.95 -3.80
CA VAL A 75 -10.81 14.65 -4.97
C VAL A 75 -11.43 13.48 -5.71
N GLU A 76 -11.70 13.65 -7.00
CA GLU A 76 -12.14 12.55 -7.87
C GLU A 76 -10.94 11.79 -8.43
N MET A 77 -11.06 10.47 -8.50
CA MET A 77 -10.05 9.62 -9.11
C MET A 77 -10.16 9.72 -10.63
N SER A 78 -9.13 10.25 -11.28
CA SER A 78 -9.06 10.32 -12.74
C SER A 78 -8.79 8.94 -13.34
N VAL A 79 -9.14 8.78 -14.61
CA VAL A 79 -8.86 7.56 -15.40
C VAL A 79 -7.36 7.27 -15.43
N ALA A 80 -6.52 8.31 -15.61
CA ALA A 80 -5.07 8.16 -15.63
C ALA A 80 -4.51 7.70 -14.27
N TYR A 81 -5.06 8.20 -13.17
CA TYR A 81 -4.64 7.79 -11.83
C TYR A 81 -5.05 6.34 -11.52
N GLU A 82 -6.26 5.93 -11.89
CA GLU A 82 -6.68 4.53 -11.76
C GLU A 82 -5.79 3.59 -12.61
N ALA A 83 -5.47 3.98 -13.84
CA ALA A 83 -4.57 3.21 -14.71
C ALA A 83 -3.17 3.06 -14.09
N MET A 84 -2.59 4.15 -13.57
CA MET A 84 -1.32 4.12 -12.85
C MET A 84 -1.39 3.18 -11.64
N PHE A 85 -2.44 3.28 -10.84
CA PHE A 85 -2.65 2.46 -9.66
C PHE A 85 -2.72 0.96 -9.99
N ARG A 86 -3.39 0.58 -11.09
CA ARG A 86 -3.44 -0.81 -11.58
C ARG A 86 -2.11 -1.28 -12.16
N ALA A 87 -1.37 -0.41 -12.84
CA ALA A 87 -0.04 -0.73 -13.35
C ALA A 87 0.96 -1.06 -12.23
N VAL A 88 0.91 -0.31 -11.10
CA VAL A 88 1.74 -0.60 -9.92
C VAL A 88 1.41 -1.97 -9.31
N ALA A 89 0.18 -2.45 -9.46
CA ALA A 89 -0.22 -3.77 -8.99
C ALA A 89 0.29 -4.93 -9.87
N GLY A 90 1.00 -4.65 -10.96
CA GLY A 90 1.37 -5.65 -11.96
C GLY A 90 0.20 -6.09 -12.84
N VAL A 91 -0.98 -5.50 -12.66
CA VAL A 91 -2.16 -5.70 -13.51
C VAL A 91 -2.09 -4.68 -14.64
N GLY A 92 -1.09 -4.85 -15.52
CA GLY A 92 -1.06 -4.15 -16.79
C GLY A 92 -2.27 -4.55 -17.62
N SER A 93 -2.91 -3.58 -18.27
CA SER A 93 -3.93 -3.83 -19.28
C SER A 93 -3.38 -4.79 -20.33
N ASN A 94 -3.76 -6.07 -20.26
CA ASN A 94 -3.66 -6.96 -21.39
C ASN A 94 -4.57 -6.37 -22.48
N GLY A 95 -3.95 -5.78 -23.49
CA GLY A 95 -4.55 -5.68 -24.81
C GLY A 95 -4.67 -7.06 -25.44
#